data_AF-X0WF04-F1
#
_entry.id   AF-X0WF04-F1
#
_cell.length_a   1.000
_cell.length_b   1.000
_cell.length_c   1.000
_cell.angle_alpha   90.00
_cell.angle_beta   90.00
_cell.angle_gamma   90.00
#
_symmetry.space_group_name_H-M   'P 1'
#
loop_
_entity.id
_entity.type
_entity.pdbx_description
1 polymer ?
#
loop_
_entity_poly.entity_id
_entity_poly.type
_entity_poly.pdbx_seq_one_letter_code
_entity_poly.pdbx_strand_id
1 'polypeptide(L)'
;MNKNSKVYLICIFVLLVVLFSGLLVVGEASTKYSLNLAHISPVEHPAHKGSLLFKQLVEERTNGEVKIEIYPNSTLGSAPEYTEQMKLGAVAFGLSTSGQLQQWVKECAAVMIPFF
;
A
#
# COMPACT_ATOMS: atom_id res chain seq x y z
N MET A 1 30.31 -9.85 -50.99
CA MET A 1 29.79 -8.97 -49.91
C MET A 1 30.97 -8.48 -49.09
N ASN A 2 31.32 -7.20 -49.25
CA ASN A 2 32.58 -6.65 -48.73
C ASN A 2 32.57 -6.55 -47.20
N LYS A 3 33.71 -6.87 -46.57
CA LYS A 3 33.94 -6.87 -45.12
C LYS A 3 33.43 -5.58 -44.44
N ASN A 4 33.49 -4.45 -45.14
CA ASN A 4 33.08 -3.14 -44.66
C ASN A 4 31.55 -2.99 -44.55
N SER A 5 30.74 -3.66 -45.39
CA SER A 5 29.27 -3.58 -45.31
C SER A 5 28.71 -4.33 -44.10
N LYS A 6 29.38 -5.38 -43.63
CA LYS A 6 29.03 -6.08 -42.38
C LYS A 6 29.31 -5.22 -41.15
N VAL A 7 30.36 -4.40 -41.19
CA VAL A 7 30.71 -3.47 -40.09
C VAL A 7 29.66 -2.37 -39.95
N TYR A 8 29.18 -1.77 -41.05
CA TYR A 8 28.09 -0.78 -40.99
C TYR A 8 26.79 -1.38 -40.44
N LEU A 9 26.47 -2.62 -40.80
CA LEU A 9 25.28 -3.31 -40.31
C LEU A 9 25.35 -3.59 -38.80
N ILE A 10 26.52 -3.97 -38.29
CA ILE A 10 26.77 -4.17 -36.86
C ILE A 10 26.68 -2.83 -36.11
N CYS A 11 27.24 -1.75 -36.64
CA CYS A 11 27.16 -0.43 -36.03
C CYS A 11 25.71 0.08 -35.95
N ILE A 12 24.89 -0.11 -36.99
CA ILE A 12 23.47 0.26 -36.99
C ILE A 12 22.68 -0.58 -35.97
N PHE A 13 22.99 -1.88 -35.87
CA PHE A 13 22.35 -2.76 -34.90
C PHE A 13 22.67 -2.36 -33.45
N VAL A 14 23.94 -2.03 -33.16
CA VAL A 14 24.36 -1.54 -31.84
C VAL A 14 23.68 -0.19 -31.51
N LEU A 15 23.57 0.71 -32.49
CA LEU A 15 22.94 2.02 -32.29
C LEU A 15 21.43 1.89 -32.00
N LEU A 16 20.75 0.94 -32.66
CA LEU A 16 19.34 0.61 -32.41
C LEU A 16 19.12 0.00 -31.02
N VAL A 17 20.02 -0.87 -30.56
CA VAL A 17 19.93 -1.46 -29.20
C VAL A 17 20.12 -0.39 -28.11
N VAL A 18 21.03 0.57 -28.33
CA VAL A 18 21.24 1.69 -27.39
C VAL A 18 20.01 2.63 -27.35
N LEU A 19 19.41 2.92 -28.50
CA LEU A 19 18.16 3.70 -28.59
C LEU A 19 16.97 2.99 -27.94
N PHE A 20 16.88 1.66 -28.05
CA PHE A 20 15.79 0.89 -27.44
C PHE A 20 15.93 0.76 -25.91
N SER A 21 17.16 0.69 -25.41
CA SER A 21 17.45 0.69 -23.97
C SER A 21 17.09 2.03 -23.30
N GLY A 22 17.31 3.15 -24.00
CA GLY A 22 16.97 4.49 -23.49
C GLY A 22 15.46 4.74 -23.30
N LEU A 23 14.59 3.97 -23.97
CA LEU A 23 13.14 4.14 -23.89
C LEU A 23 12.49 3.37 -22.71
N LEU A 24 13.26 2.52 -22.01
CA LEU A 24 12.76 1.69 -20.90
C LEU A 24 12.99 2.29 -19.52
N VAL A 25 13.45 3.55 -19.43
CA VAL A 25 13.45 4.29 -18.15
C VAL A 25 12.03 4.76 -17.87
N VAL A 26 11.15 3.82 -17.52
CA VAL A 26 9.93 4.09 -16.78
C VAL A 26 10.40 4.47 -15.38
N GLY A 27 10.24 5.73 -15.00
CA GLY A 27 10.58 6.18 -13.66
C GLY A 27 9.83 5.34 -12.63
N GLU A 28 10.54 4.56 -11.82
CA GLU A 28 9.96 3.96 -10.64
C GLU A 28 9.42 5.09 -9.76
N ALA A 29 8.13 5.08 -9.47
CA ALA A 29 7.55 5.94 -8.46
C ALA A 29 8.28 5.69 -7.14
N SER A 30 9.03 6.70 -6.68
CA SER A 30 9.76 6.62 -5.42
C SER A 30 8.75 6.56 -4.28
N THR A 31 8.59 5.38 -3.67
CA THR A 31 7.76 5.23 -2.47
C THR A 31 8.37 6.06 -1.35
N LYS A 32 7.61 7.06 -0.89
CA LYS A 32 8.02 8.01 0.14
C LYS A 32 7.50 7.60 1.52
N TYR A 33 6.34 6.96 1.56
CA TYR A 33 5.70 6.50 2.79
C TYR A 33 5.24 5.05 2.64
N SER A 34 5.56 4.22 3.63
CA SER A 34 5.00 2.87 3.78
C SER A 34 4.22 2.82 5.08
N LEU A 35 2.90 2.65 4.98
CA LEU A 35 1.98 2.74 6.11
C LEU A 35 1.28 1.39 6.29
N ASN A 36 1.23 0.90 7.54
CA ASN A 36 0.62 -0.37 7.89
C ASN A 36 -0.86 -0.20 8.29
N LEU A 37 -1.70 -1.13 7.85
CA LEU A 37 -3.12 -1.22 8.19
C LEU A 37 -3.41 -2.57 8.86
N ALA A 38 -3.83 -2.56 10.13
CA ALA A 38 -4.17 -3.75 10.89
C ALA A 38 -5.68 -4.01 10.92
N HIS A 39 -6.09 -5.28 10.82
CA HIS A 39 -7.45 -5.68 11.16
C HIS A 39 -7.55 -7.14 11.63
N ILE A 40 -8.59 -7.44 12.41
CA ILE A 40 -8.80 -8.79 12.97
C ILE A 40 -9.43 -9.77 11.98
N SER A 41 -10.15 -9.26 10.97
CA SER A 41 -10.96 -10.09 10.09
C SER A 41 -10.13 -11.02 9.19
N PRO A 42 -10.67 -12.18 8.80
CA PRO A 42 -10.06 -13.06 7.80
C PRO A 42 -10.10 -12.44 6.41
N VAL A 43 -9.30 -13.00 5.49
CA VAL A 43 -9.09 -12.42 4.15
C VAL A 43 -10.33 -12.51 3.26
N GLU A 44 -11.25 -13.42 3.56
CA GLU A 44 -12.53 -13.58 2.86
C GLU A 44 -13.56 -12.53 3.30
N HIS A 45 -13.33 -11.89 4.46
CA HIS A 45 -14.28 -10.96 5.06
C HIS A 45 -14.41 -9.67 4.22
N PRO A 46 -15.61 -9.08 4.11
CA PRO A 46 -15.80 -7.83 3.37
C PRO A 46 -14.88 -6.67 3.82
N ALA A 47 -14.56 -6.61 5.12
CA ALA A 47 -13.62 -5.63 5.64
C ALA A 47 -12.22 -5.75 5.00
N HIS A 48 -11.73 -6.98 4.77
CA HIS A 48 -10.45 -7.18 4.09
C HIS A 48 -10.51 -6.72 2.64
N LYS A 49 -11.61 -7.03 1.93
CA LYS A 49 -11.84 -6.55 0.56
C LYS A 49 -11.86 -5.01 0.50
N GLY A 50 -12.47 -4.37 1.49
CA GLY A 50 -12.44 -2.91 1.66
C GLY A 50 -11.02 -2.38 1.87
N SER A 51 -10.21 -3.04 2.72
CA SER A 51 -8.81 -2.68 2.93
C SER A 51 -7.97 -2.79 1.65
N LEU A 52 -8.19 -3.83 0.84
CA LEU A 52 -7.51 -4.00 -0.45
C LEU A 52 -7.88 -2.87 -1.42
N LEU A 53 -9.16 -2.50 -1.49
CA LEU A 53 -9.60 -1.35 -2.28
C LEU A 53 -9.00 -0.04 -1.77
N PHE A 54 -8.93 0.14 -0.45
CA PHE A 54 -8.27 1.30 0.16
C PHE A 54 -6.79 1.38 -0.24
N LYS A 55 -6.04 0.27 -0.14
CA LYS A 55 -4.64 0.17 -0.60
C LYS A 55 -4.51 0.63 -2.05
N GLN A 56 -5.32 0.04 -2.94
CA GLN A 56 -5.29 0.38 -4.37
C GLN A 56 -5.55 1.87 -4.62
N LEU A 57 -6.60 2.43 -4.01
CA LEU A 57 -6.99 3.82 -4.23
C LEU A 57 -5.96 4.81 -3.66
N VAL A 58 -5.32 4.50 -2.54
CA VAL A 58 -4.27 5.35 -1.96
C VAL A 58 -3.03 5.34 -2.85
N GLU A 59 -2.58 4.15 -3.27
CA GLU A 59 -1.42 4.00 -4.14
C GLU A 59 -1.64 4.71 -5.49
N GLU A 60 -2.83 4.56 -6.08
CA GLU A 60 -3.21 5.23 -7.33
C GLU A 60 -3.25 6.76 -7.17
N ARG A 61 -3.95 7.28 -6.16
CA ARG A 61 -4.14 8.73 -5.97
C ARG A 61 -2.88 9.45 -5.53
N THR A 62 -1.91 8.72 -4.98
CA THR A 62 -0.61 9.27 -4.55
C THR A 62 0.50 8.99 -5.57
N ASN A 63 0.16 8.48 -6.77
CA ASN A 63 1.13 8.10 -7.79
C ASN A 63 2.24 7.19 -7.25
N GLY A 64 1.90 6.27 -6.33
CA GLY A 64 2.82 5.33 -5.71
C GLY A 64 3.71 5.92 -4.60
N GLU A 65 3.57 7.20 -4.25
CA GLU A 65 4.32 7.81 -3.14
C GLU A 65 3.94 7.21 -1.78
N VAL A 66 2.68 6.79 -1.61
CA VAL A 66 2.20 6.13 -0.39
C VAL A 66 1.85 4.68 -0.71
N LYS A 67 2.50 3.74 -0.03
CA LYS A 67 2.15 2.31 -0.05
C LYS A 67 1.43 1.92 1.22
N ILE A 68 0.41 1.07 1.09
CA ILE A 68 -0.35 0.53 2.21
C ILE A 68 -0.05 -0.96 2.36
N GLU A 69 0.44 -1.37 3.52
CA GLU A 69 0.67 -2.79 3.87
C GLU A 69 -0.43 -3.29 4.80
N ILE A 70 -1.15 -4.32 4.38
CA ILE A 70 -2.33 -4.83 5.10
C ILE A 70 -1.95 -6.05 5.92
N TYR A 71 -2.29 -6.02 7.21
CA TYR A 71 -2.07 -7.09 8.18
C TYR A 71 -3.43 -7.62 8.66
N PRO A 72 -4.00 -8.64 7.99
CA PRO A 72 -5.27 -9.25 8.37
C PRO A 72 -5.09 -10.26 9.51
N ASN A 73 -6.17 -10.97 9.87
CA ASN A 73 -6.15 -12.12 10.79
C ASN A 73 -5.50 -11.82 12.16
N SER A 74 -5.61 -10.57 12.65
CA SER A 74 -5.00 -10.17 13.93
C SER A 74 -3.47 -10.38 13.96
N THR A 75 -2.80 -10.30 12.81
CA THR A 75 -1.34 -10.52 12.69
C THR A 75 -0.53 -9.52 13.53
N LEU A 76 -1.05 -8.29 13.72
CA LEU A 76 -0.46 -7.27 14.59
C LEU A 76 -1.12 -7.19 15.98
N GLY A 77 -1.87 -8.24 16.35
CA GLY A 77 -2.61 -8.32 17.61
C GLY A 77 -4.12 -8.15 17.42
N SER A 78 -4.82 -8.27 18.54
CA SER A 78 -6.26 -8.03 18.67
C SER A 78 -6.61 -6.55 18.50
N ALA A 79 -7.89 -6.26 18.38
CA ALA A 79 -8.35 -4.91 18.12
C ALA A 79 -7.96 -3.86 19.17
N PRO A 80 -8.06 -4.13 20.49
CA PRO A 80 -7.54 -3.20 21.50
C PRO A 80 -6.03 -2.98 21.38
N GLU A 81 -5.27 -4.05 21.09
CA GLU A 81 -3.80 -4.01 21.03
C GLU A 81 -3.29 -3.15 19.86
N TYR A 82 -3.76 -3.40 18.63
CA TYR A 82 -3.33 -2.55 17.51
C TYR A 82 -3.90 -1.12 17.60
N THR A 83 -5.02 -0.91 18.32
CA THR A 83 -5.56 0.45 18.53
C THR A 83 -4.68 1.25 19.49
N GLU A 84 -4.14 0.63 20.55
CA GLU A 84 -3.12 1.29 21.40
C GLU A 84 -1.83 1.53 20.62
N GLN A 85 -1.37 0.57 19.79
CA GLN A 85 -0.22 0.79 18.91
C GLN A 85 -0.44 1.93 17.91
N MET A 86 -1.67 2.12 17.44
CA MET A 86 -2.04 3.24 16.56
C MET A 86 -1.92 4.58 17.28
N LYS A 87 -2.36 4.66 18.54
CA LYS A 87 -2.17 5.84 19.38
C LYS A 87 -0.70 6.17 19.62
N LEU A 88 0.14 5.14 19.74
CA LEU A 88 1.60 5.28 19.88
C LEU A 88 2.32 5.59 18.55
N GLY A 89 1.62 5.54 17.42
CA GLY A 89 2.19 5.78 16.09
C GLY A 89 2.98 4.61 15.50
N ALA A 90 2.93 3.42 16.11
CA ALA A 90 3.57 2.21 15.59
C ALA A 90 2.74 1.55 14.46
N VAL A 91 1.43 1.74 14.50
CA VAL A 91 0.49 1.33 13.45
C VAL A 91 -0.18 2.57 12.86
N ALA A 92 -0.16 2.74 11.54
CA ALA A 92 -0.71 3.92 10.88
C ALA A 92 -2.25 3.85 10.81
N PHE A 93 -2.79 2.67 10.51
CA PHE A 93 -4.23 2.47 10.36
C PHE A 93 -4.70 1.18 11.06
N GLY A 94 -5.89 1.23 11.65
CA GLY A 94 -6.57 0.07 12.22
C GLY A 94 -8.06 0.12 11.94
N LEU A 95 -8.67 -1.03 11.65
CA LEU A 95 -10.14 -1.13 11.56
C LEU A 95 -10.77 -1.26 12.95
N SER A 96 -10.60 -0.21 13.76
CA SER A 96 -11.12 -0.13 15.12
C SER A 96 -12.60 0.26 15.14
N THR A 97 -13.33 -0.26 16.13
CA THR A 97 -14.74 0.08 16.38
C THR A 97 -14.87 1.14 17.47
N SER A 98 -16.02 1.81 17.54
CA SER A 98 -16.32 2.81 18.58
C SER A 98 -16.15 2.24 19.99
N GLY A 99 -16.51 0.97 20.21
CA GLY A 99 -16.35 0.28 21.49
C GLY A 99 -14.90 0.09 21.92
N GLN A 100 -13.94 0.10 20.99
CA GLN A 100 -12.51 0.11 21.31
C GLN A 100 -12.05 1.53 21.60
N LEU A 101 -12.43 2.49 20.76
CA LEU A 101 -12.02 3.89 20.90
C LEU A 101 -12.56 4.56 22.17
N GLN A 102 -13.69 4.09 22.71
CA GLN A 102 -14.32 4.67 23.90
C GLN A 102 -13.43 4.64 25.17
N GLN A 103 -12.40 3.79 25.19
CA GLN A 103 -11.43 3.74 26.29
C GLN A 103 -10.60 5.03 26.40
N TRP A 104 -10.40 5.73 25.28
CA TRP A 104 -9.63 6.98 25.22
C TRP A 104 -10.50 8.20 24.87
N VAL A 105 -11.54 8.01 24.06
CA VAL A 105 -12.46 9.06 23.62
C VAL A 105 -13.87 8.70 24.07
N LYS A 106 -14.28 9.22 25.23
CA LYS A 106 -15.55 8.83 25.89
C LYS A 106 -16.78 9.08 25.01
N GLU A 107 -16.71 10.07 24.12
CA GLU A 107 -17.73 10.41 23.15
C GLU A 107 -18.04 9.27 22.18
N CYS A 108 -17.05 8.39 21.89
CA CYS A 108 -17.28 7.18 21.10
C CYS A 108 -18.22 6.17 21.79
N ALA A 109 -18.43 6.27 23.11
CA ALA A 109 -19.40 5.44 23.81
C ALA A 109 -20.85 5.81 23.45
N ALA A 110 -21.11 7.05 23.01
CA ALA A 110 -22.47 7.52 22.74
C ALA A 110 -23.18 6.67 21.67
N VAL A 111 -22.45 6.24 20.64
CA VAL A 111 -22.99 5.38 19.56
C VAL A 111 -23.09 3.90 19.96
N MET A 112 -22.62 3.54 21.16
CA MET A 112 -22.70 2.17 21.70
C MET A 112 -23.88 1.98 22.67
N ILE A 113 -24.63 3.04 22.97
CA ILE A 113 -25.83 2.97 23.82
C ILE A 113 -26.96 2.29 23.03
N PRO A 114 -27.55 1.19 23.52
CA PRO A 114 -28.66 0.53 22.83
C PRO A 114 -29.88 1.43 22.67
N PHE A 115 -30.44 1.50 21.45
CA PHE A 115 -31.71 2.14 21.08
C PHE A 115 -31.85 3.67 21.32
N PHE A 116 -30.80 4.30 21.86
CA PHE A 116 -30.80 5.64 22.47
C PHE A 116 -31.65 5.74 23.74
#